data_AF-A0A7S3FDK7-F1
#
_entry.id   AF-A0A7S3FDK7-F1
#
_cell.length_a   1.000
_cell.length_b   1.000
_cell.length_c   1.000
_cell.angle_alpha   90.00
_cell.angle_beta   90.00
_cell.angle_gamma   90.00
#
_symmetry.space_group_name_H-M   'P 1'
#
loop_
_entity.id
_entity.type
_entity.pdbx_description
1 polymer ?
#
loop_
_entity_poly.entity_id
_entity_poly.type
_entity_poly.pdbx_seq_one_letter_code
_entity_poly.pdbx_strand_id
1 'polypeptide(L)'
;SEASAGGRPPLPEELAALGERCAAIAVATGALPPHRQPEYDAAIVNYYNQPSDTLCGHTDDTEMDLDVPLVSISLGAPCVFLLGGDTVDEAPRALLLRGRDVLLMAGGGGGGGPPAL
;
A
#
# COMPACT_ATOMS: atom_id res chain seq x y z
N SER A 1 -15.98 28.79 -21.97
CA SER A 1 -14.52 28.83 -21.75
C SER A 1 -14.26 28.07 -20.47
N GLU A 2 -13.31 27.14 -20.50
CA GLU A 2 -13.21 25.92 -19.69
C GLU A 2 -13.07 26.11 -18.17
N ALA A 3 -13.55 25.11 -17.43
CA ALA A 3 -13.41 24.94 -15.98
C ALA A 3 -12.03 24.37 -15.61
N SER A 4 -11.40 24.86 -14.54
CA SER A 4 -10.26 24.20 -13.89
C SER A 4 -10.05 24.67 -12.44
N ALA A 5 -9.56 23.74 -11.59
CA ALA A 5 -9.05 23.84 -10.22
C ALA A 5 -9.95 23.35 -9.05
N GLY A 6 -10.36 22.09 -9.06
CA GLY A 6 -10.80 21.38 -7.84
C GLY A 6 -9.65 20.53 -7.29
N GLY A 7 -9.03 20.94 -6.18
CA GLY A 7 -7.95 20.17 -5.53
C GLY A 7 -8.48 18.88 -4.88
N ARG A 8 -7.65 17.82 -4.85
CA ARG A 8 -7.93 16.57 -4.12
C ARG A 8 -8.16 16.92 -2.63
N PRO A 9 -9.17 16.35 -1.96
CA PRO A 9 -9.33 16.56 -0.52
C PRO A 9 -8.12 16.02 0.25
N PRO A 10 -7.75 16.63 1.38
CA PRO A 10 -6.67 16.11 2.23
C PRO A 10 -7.02 14.69 2.72
N LEU A 11 -5.98 13.89 2.99
CA LEU A 11 -6.17 12.61 3.66
C LEU A 11 -6.85 12.84 5.03
N PRO A 12 -7.95 12.12 5.35
CA PRO A 12 -8.55 12.17 6.67
C PRO A 12 -7.54 11.88 7.78
N GLU A 13 -7.56 12.66 8.86
CA GLU A 13 -6.61 12.56 9.98
C GLU A 13 -6.57 11.16 10.58
N GLU A 14 -7.71 10.46 10.63
CA GLU A 14 -7.79 9.10 11.16
C GLU A 14 -7.04 8.08 10.30
N LEU A 15 -7.01 8.28 8.98
CA LEU A 15 -6.26 7.44 8.04
C LEU A 15 -4.77 7.74 8.13
N ALA A 16 -4.38 9.02 8.22
CA ALA A 16 -2.99 9.42 8.45
C ALA A 16 -2.45 8.80 9.75
N ALA A 17 -3.19 8.97 10.86
CA ALA A 17 -2.83 8.42 12.16
C ALA A 17 -2.79 6.87 12.16
N LEU A 18 -3.59 6.21 11.31
CA LEU A 18 -3.51 4.75 11.14
C LEU A 18 -2.21 4.35 10.42
N GLY A 19 -1.83 5.07 9.36
CA GLY A 19 -0.57 4.88 8.66
C GLY A 19 0.63 5.05 9.60
N GLU A 20 0.63 6.10 10.42
CA GLU A 20 1.67 6.34 11.43
C GLU A 20 1.78 5.19 12.45
N ARG A 21 0.65 4.66 12.94
CA ARG A 21 0.65 3.49 13.83
C ARG A 21 1.22 2.25 13.14
N CYS A 22 0.90 2.04 11.86
CA CYS A 22 1.48 0.95 11.07
C CYS A 22 2.99 1.12 10.88
N ALA A 23 3.49 2.34 10.65
CA ALA A 23 4.92 2.63 10.58
C ALA A 23 5.63 2.36 11.93
N ALA A 24 4.99 2.70 13.06
CA ALA A 24 5.53 2.37 14.38
C ALA A 24 5.64 0.84 14.60
N ILE A 25 4.68 0.07 14.09
CA ILE A 25 4.76 -1.41 14.08
C ILE A 25 5.93 -1.86 13.19
N ALA A 26 6.11 -1.25 12.02
CA ALA A 26 7.23 -1.54 11.11
C ALA A 26 8.59 -1.35 11.80
N VAL A 27 8.73 -0.26 12.56
CA VAL A 27 9.94 0.01 13.37
C VAL A 27 10.11 -1.06 14.45
N ALA A 28 9.05 -1.39 15.18
CA ALA A 28 9.09 -2.36 16.26
C ALA A 28 9.42 -3.79 15.77
N THR A 29 9.06 -4.14 14.54
CA THR A 29 9.37 -5.42 13.92
C THR A 29 10.69 -5.44 13.13
N GLY A 30 11.37 -4.29 13.02
CA GLY A 30 12.62 -4.14 12.27
C GLY A 30 12.45 -4.03 10.75
N ALA A 31 11.22 -3.86 10.27
CA ALA A 31 10.90 -3.65 8.86
C ALA A 31 11.18 -2.20 8.39
N LEU A 32 11.31 -1.25 9.33
CA LEU A 32 11.68 0.13 9.06
C LEU A 32 12.76 0.61 10.05
N PRO A 33 13.75 1.42 9.64
CA PRO A 33 14.75 1.96 10.56
C PRO A 33 14.12 2.82 11.67
N PRO A 34 14.63 2.80 12.91
CA PRO A 34 14.00 3.45 14.06
C PRO A 34 13.95 4.98 14.01
N HIS A 35 14.72 5.60 13.12
CA HIS A 35 14.72 7.06 12.92
C HIS A 35 13.73 7.52 11.85
N ARG A 36 13.11 6.60 11.11
CA ARG A 36 12.12 6.93 10.08
C ARG A 36 10.77 7.19 10.73
N GLN A 37 10.16 8.31 10.37
CA GLN A 37 8.81 8.71 10.76
C GLN A 37 8.10 9.21 9.50
N PRO A 38 7.43 8.31 8.75
CA PRO A 38 6.76 8.70 7.51
C PRO A 38 5.50 9.49 7.79
N GLU A 39 5.23 10.47 6.94
CA GLU A 39 3.97 11.21 6.88
C GLU A 39 3.15 10.67 5.70
N TYR A 40 1.86 10.42 5.91
CA TYR A 40 0.95 9.95 4.86
C TYR A 40 0.01 11.08 4.47
N ASP A 41 -0.03 11.43 3.19
CA ASP A 41 -0.84 12.54 2.66
C ASP A 41 -1.84 12.10 1.57
N ALA A 42 -1.76 10.84 1.16
CA ALA A 42 -2.56 10.26 0.09
C ALA A 42 -3.05 8.85 0.44
N ALA A 43 -4.22 8.51 -0.09
CA ALA A 43 -4.75 7.15 -0.09
C ALA A 43 -5.59 6.89 -1.34
N ILE A 44 -5.48 5.68 -1.87
CA ILE A 44 -6.31 5.19 -2.98
C ILE A 44 -7.36 4.24 -2.39
N VAL A 45 -8.61 4.42 -2.78
CA VAL A 45 -9.71 3.53 -2.37
C VAL A 45 -10.18 2.76 -3.58
N ASN A 46 -10.00 1.43 -3.53
CA ASN A 46 -10.43 0.52 -4.58
C ASN A 46 -11.75 -0.14 -4.18
N TYR A 47 -12.77 -0.06 -5.04
CA TYR A 47 -14.08 -0.68 -4.84
C TYR A 47 -14.24 -1.88 -5.78
N TYR A 48 -14.51 -3.04 -5.20
CA TYR A 48 -14.78 -4.29 -5.91
C TYR A 48 -16.19 -4.76 -5.56
N ASN A 49 -17.08 -4.79 -6.54
CA ASN A 49 -18.51 -5.05 -6.35
C ASN A 49 -18.94 -6.44 -6.80
N GLN A 50 -18.16 -7.07 -7.69
CA GLN A 50 -18.44 -8.41 -8.21
C GLN A 50 -17.27 -9.36 -7.91
N PRO A 51 -17.53 -10.67 -7.76
CA PRO A 51 -16.46 -11.66 -7.58
C PRO A 51 -15.45 -11.73 -8.73
N SER A 52 -15.82 -11.22 -9.91
CA SER A 52 -14.98 -11.16 -11.10
C SER A 52 -14.12 -9.89 -11.20
N ASP A 53 -14.32 -8.90 -10.33
CA ASP A 53 -13.54 -7.68 -10.36
C ASP A 53 -12.10 -8.01 -9.97
N THR A 54 -11.14 -7.51 -10.76
CA THR A 54 -9.72 -7.80 -10.59
C THR A 54 -8.91 -6.53 -10.75
N LEU A 55 -7.75 -6.50 -10.10
CA LEU A 55 -6.70 -5.51 -10.35
C LEU A 55 -5.50 -6.28 -10.88
N CYS A 56 -5.04 -5.90 -12.08
CA CYS A 56 -3.87 -6.52 -12.69
C CYS A 56 -2.59 -6.22 -11.89
N GLY A 57 -1.57 -7.05 -12.11
CA GLY A 57 -0.22 -6.80 -11.64
C GLY A 57 0.26 -5.40 -12.05
N HIS A 58 0.80 -4.67 -11.09
CA HIS A 58 1.45 -3.39 -11.23
C HIS A 58 2.40 -3.15 -10.04
N THR A 59 3.42 -2.33 -10.25
CA THR A 59 4.26 -1.81 -9.17
C THR A 59 3.71 -0.46 -8.73
N ASP A 60 3.76 -0.14 -7.45
CA ASP A 60 3.50 1.22 -6.96
C ASP A 60 4.81 1.99 -6.82
N ASP A 61 5.26 2.57 -7.93
CA ASP A 61 6.50 3.35 -8.06
C ASP A 61 6.23 4.86 -8.17
N THR A 62 5.02 5.28 -7.79
CA THR A 62 4.57 6.66 -7.98
C THR A 62 5.02 7.60 -6.86
N GLU A 63 5.40 7.05 -5.72
CA GLU A 63 5.85 7.81 -4.54
C GLU A 63 7.30 8.28 -4.66
N MET A 64 7.58 9.46 -4.11
CA MET A 64 8.94 10.03 -4.13
C MET A 64 9.92 9.29 -3.22
N ASP A 65 9.43 8.68 -2.13
CA ASP A 65 10.23 7.94 -1.15
C ASP A 65 9.74 6.50 -1.03
N LEU A 66 10.35 5.61 -1.81
CA LEU A 66 9.98 4.20 -1.88
C LEU A 66 10.40 3.39 -0.63
N ASP A 67 11.16 3.99 0.29
CA ASP A 67 11.48 3.37 1.58
C ASP A 67 10.35 3.55 2.61
N VAL A 68 9.36 4.40 2.32
CA VAL A 68 8.17 4.57 3.15
C VAL A 68 7.25 3.35 2.95
N PRO A 69 6.82 2.70 4.04
CA PRO A 69 6.02 1.50 3.89
C PRO A 69 4.61 1.82 3.37
N LEU A 70 4.12 0.97 2.45
CA LEU A 70 2.76 1.06 1.95
C LEU A 70 1.81 0.31 2.89
N VAL A 71 0.69 0.95 3.24
CA VAL A 71 -0.36 0.40 4.10
C VAL A 71 -1.60 0.10 3.26
N SER A 72 -1.98 -1.17 3.17
CA SER A 72 -3.19 -1.62 2.49
C SER A 72 -4.17 -2.23 3.49
N ILE A 73 -5.43 -1.79 3.44
CA ILE A 73 -6.50 -2.22 4.35
C ILE A 73 -7.58 -2.91 3.54
N SER A 74 -7.89 -4.16 3.89
CA SER A 74 -8.96 -4.92 3.26
C SER A 74 -10.24 -4.80 4.08
N LEU A 75 -11.36 -4.44 3.44
CA LEU A 75 -12.67 -4.34 4.09
C LEU A 75 -13.70 -5.17 3.34
N GLY A 76 -14.56 -5.87 4.07
CA GLY A 76 -15.65 -6.66 3.48
C GLY A 76 -15.22 -8.08 3.07
N ALA A 77 -15.56 -8.44 1.83
CA ALA A 77 -15.36 -9.80 1.30
C ALA A 77 -13.87 -10.17 1.22
N PRO A 78 -13.52 -11.46 1.42
CA PRO A 78 -12.13 -11.89 1.29
C PRO A 78 -11.67 -11.81 -0.16
N CYS A 79 -10.38 -11.51 -0.36
CA CYS A 79 -9.74 -11.49 -1.67
C CYS A 79 -8.40 -12.24 -1.64
N VAL A 80 -7.94 -12.63 -2.83
CA VAL A 80 -6.58 -13.15 -3.02
C VAL A 80 -5.71 -11.99 -3.48
N PHE A 81 -4.71 -11.65 -2.68
CA PHE A 81 -3.66 -10.70 -3.03
C PHE A 81 -2.43 -11.47 -3.50
N LEU A 82 -1.88 -11.10 -4.66
CA LEU A 82 -0.73 -11.79 -5.25
C LEU A 82 0.52 -10.92 -5.08
N LEU A 83 1.39 -11.25 -4.13
CA LEU A 83 2.64 -10.52 -3.92
C LEU A 83 3.70 -11.00 -4.91
N GLY A 84 4.06 -10.19 -5.90
CA GLY A 84 5.08 -10.54 -6.89
C GLY A 84 6.52 -10.46 -6.35
N GLY A 85 7.47 -10.67 -7.27
CA GLY A 85 8.91 -10.69 -7.00
C GLY A 85 9.62 -9.47 -7.56
N ASP A 86 10.94 -9.57 -7.74
CA ASP A 86 11.75 -8.50 -8.33
C ASP A 86 11.50 -8.39 -9.85
N THR A 87 11.00 -9.46 -10.48
CA THR A 87 10.68 -9.53 -11.90
C THR A 87 9.28 -10.11 -12.15
N VAL A 88 8.68 -9.75 -13.29
CA VAL A 88 7.33 -10.22 -13.70
C VAL A 88 7.28 -11.73 -14.00
N ASP A 89 8.42 -12.35 -14.26
CA ASP A 89 8.53 -13.79 -14.55
C ASP A 89 8.50 -14.64 -13.26
N GLU A 90 8.69 -14.02 -12.10
CA GLU A 90 8.65 -14.71 -10.81
C GLU A 90 7.21 -15.04 -10.41
N ALA A 91 6.99 -16.29 -9.99
CA ALA A 91 5.67 -16.72 -9.54
C ALA A 91 5.28 -15.96 -8.25
N PRO A 92 4.12 -15.28 -8.23
CA PRO A 92 3.73 -14.47 -7.09
C PRO A 92 3.31 -15.35 -5.91
N ARG A 93 3.50 -14.82 -4.71
CA ARG A 93 3.04 -15.43 -3.46
C ARG A 93 1.61 -15.00 -3.16
N ALA A 94 0.69 -15.95 -3.19
CA ALA A 94 -0.72 -15.68 -2.88
C ALA A 94 -0.97 -15.54 -1.37
N LEU A 95 -1.67 -14.46 -1.00
CA LEU A 95 -2.12 -14.15 0.35
C LEU A 95 -3.65 -14.05 0.34
N LEU A 96 -4.31 -14.75 1.26
CA LEU A 96 -5.74 -14.57 1.49
C LEU A 96 -5.94 -13.42 2.47
N LEU A 97 -6.44 -12.28 1.97
CA LEU A 97 -6.82 -11.15 2.81
C LEU A 97 -8.31 -11.24 3.11
N ARG A 98 -8.67 -11.11 4.38
CA ARG A 98 -10.04 -11.04 4.87
C ARG A 98 -10.38 -9.60 5.23
N GLY A 99 -11.67 -9.33 5.40
CA GLY A 99 -12.10 -8.07 5.96
C GLY A 99 -11.42 -7.81 7.31
N ARG A 100 -10.86 -6.61 7.44
CA ARG A 100 -10.07 -6.06 8.57
C ARG A 100 -8.61 -6.48 8.60
N ASP A 101 -8.13 -7.23 7.61
CA ASP A 101 -6.70 -7.47 7.47
C ASP A 101 -6.01 -6.18 7.01
N VAL A 102 -4.83 -5.92 7.59
CA VAL A 102 -3.92 -4.83 7.22
C VAL A 102 -2.63 -5.45 6.73
N LEU A 103 -2.27 -5.14 5.49
CA LEU A 103 -1.01 -5.51 4.88
C LEU A 103 -0.07 -4.30 4.91
N LEU A 104 1.07 -4.47 5.57
CA LEU A 104 2.15 -3.51 5.58
C LEU A 104 3.27 -4.03 4.67
N MET A 105 3.60 -3.25 3.64
CA MET A 105 4.68 -3.57 2.71
C MET A 105 5.79 -2.55 2.89
N ALA A 106 6.88 -2.98 3.52
CA ALA A 106 8.05 -2.16 3.80
C ALA A 106 9.25 -2.73 3.03
N GLY A 107 9.97 -1.88 2.30
CA GLY A 107 11.17 -2.23 1.56
C GLY A 107 12.43 -1.76 2.30
N GLY A 108 13.47 -2.60 2.32
CA GLY A 108 14.78 -2.25 2.84
C GLY A 108 15.82 -2.15 1.73
N GLY A 109 16.17 -0.93 1.29
CA GLY A 109 17.54 -0.48 1.04
C GLY A 109 18.47 -1.27 0.10
N GLY A 110 17.94 -2.07 -0.83
CA GLY A 110 18.75 -2.93 -1.71
C GLY A 110 18.16 -3.09 -3.11
N GLY A 111 17.78 -1.99 -3.77
CA GLY A 111 17.39 -2.01 -5.20
C GLY A 111 15.99 -2.52 -5.54
N GLY A 112 15.24 -3.04 -4.57
CA GLY A 112 13.82 -3.36 -4.72
C GLY A 112 12.97 -2.29 -4.06
N GLY A 113 12.20 -1.54 -4.85
CA GLY A 113 11.05 -0.78 -4.34
C GLY A 113 9.98 -1.72 -3.76
N PRO A 114 8.76 -1.24 -3.47
CA PRO A 114 7.67 -2.16 -3.18
C PRO A 114 7.59 -3.19 -4.32
N PRO A 115 7.43 -4.50 -4.00
CA PRO A 115 7.52 -5.56 -5.00
C PRO A 115 6.54 -5.28 -6.14
N ALA A 116 7.01 -5.50 -7.37
CA ALA A 116 6.16 -5.46 -8.53
C ALA A 116 5.06 -6.52 -8.39
N LEU A 117 3.79 -6.16 -8.59
CA LEU A 117 2.70 -7.12 -8.79
C LEU A 117 2.60 -7.48 -10.28
#